data_AF-A0A2U1TGV6-F1
#
_entry.id   AF-A0A2U1TGV6-F1
#
_cell.length_a   1.000
_cell.length_b   1.000
_cell.length_c   1.000
_cell.angle_alpha   90.00
_cell.angle_beta   90.00
_cell.angle_gamma   90.00
#
_symmetry.space_group_name_H-M   'P 1'
#
loop_
_entity.id
_entity.type
_entity.pdbx_description
1 polymer ?
#
loop_
_entity_poly.entity_id
_entity_poly.type
_entity_poly.pdbx_seq_one_letter_code
_entity_poly.pdbx_strand_id
1 'polypeptide(L)'
;MMKRTSGVLAALLASALFLSGCAGTGAGTGSGTDVFLGSPEAEATATATAEPAPSVIPGDEDGDGKLSEFEKQVQAKKTPRDYTLPDGTVVQIDPAVPLPTPVVEALRQAVRPAVDAVFAVSSREGPTTSARLQDLQALLDVQAAATGKSIIVAHRINSADGVIWGATRSGGSTVSFRSSSDKTTLIDRATRWANDRGYELIVFD
;
A
#
# COMPACT_ATOMS: atom_id res chain seq x y z
N MET A 1 -35.26 11.50 -30.19
CA MET A 1 -34.05 11.86 -30.97
C MET A 1 -33.38 13.06 -30.31
N MET A 2 -32.32 12.84 -29.53
CA MET A 2 -31.48 13.91 -29.00
C MET A 2 -30.02 13.47 -29.12
N LYS A 3 -29.24 14.26 -29.88
CA LYS A 3 -27.84 14.02 -30.26
C LYS A 3 -26.93 14.15 -29.03
N ARG A 4 -26.09 13.14 -28.78
CA ARG A 4 -24.93 13.23 -27.89
C ARG A 4 -23.69 13.39 -28.73
N THR A 5 -23.02 14.53 -28.63
CA THR A 5 -21.69 14.77 -29.20
C THR A 5 -20.63 14.46 -28.17
N SER A 6 -19.76 13.50 -28.51
CA SER A 6 -18.56 13.13 -27.77
C SER A 6 -17.48 14.20 -27.93
N GLY A 7 -16.86 14.59 -26.81
CA GLY A 7 -15.62 15.39 -26.81
C GLY A 7 -14.51 14.57 -26.17
N VAL A 8 -13.58 14.09 -27.00
CA VAL A 8 -12.30 13.48 -26.61
C VAL A 8 -11.29 14.61 -26.53
N LEU A 9 -10.65 14.81 -25.37
CA LEU A 9 -9.47 15.66 -25.25
C LEU A 9 -8.26 14.78 -24.91
N ALA A 10 -7.36 14.65 -25.88
CA ALA A 10 -6.07 14.01 -25.74
C ALA A 10 -5.07 15.00 -25.15
N ALA A 11 -4.36 14.61 -24.10
CA ALA A 11 -3.21 15.33 -23.58
C ALA A 11 -1.95 14.51 -23.89
N LEU A 12 -1.14 15.02 -24.82
CA LEU A 12 0.19 14.50 -25.16
C LEU A 12 1.21 15.11 -24.18
N LEU A 13 1.80 14.27 -23.33
CA LEU A 13 3.02 14.57 -22.58
C LEU A 13 4.23 14.43 -23.51
N ALA A 14 5.09 15.44 -23.56
CA ALA A 14 6.47 15.30 -24.04
C ALA A 14 7.36 16.28 -23.29
N SER A 15 8.11 15.79 -22.30
CA SER A 15 9.25 16.49 -21.69
C SER A 15 10.06 15.50 -20.85
N ALA A 16 11.24 15.12 -21.35
CA ALA A 16 12.44 14.72 -20.59
C ALA A 16 13.50 14.22 -21.59
N LEU A 17 14.81 14.41 -21.47
CA LEU A 17 15.70 15.33 -20.76
C LEU A 17 17.10 14.97 -21.32
N PHE A 18 17.93 15.95 -21.64
CA PHE A 18 19.33 15.77 -22.01
C PHE A 18 20.19 15.55 -20.76
N LEU A 19 21.08 14.55 -20.76
CA LEU A 19 22.35 14.45 -19.99
C LEU A 19 23.20 13.34 -20.67
N SER A 20 24.26 13.59 -21.47
CA SER A 20 25.62 14.02 -21.09
C SER A 20 26.07 13.38 -19.77
N GLY A 21 26.94 12.39 -19.70
CA GLY A 21 28.27 12.30 -20.30
C GLY A 21 29.31 12.39 -19.19
N CYS A 22 29.76 11.26 -18.64
CA CYS A 22 30.90 11.22 -17.71
C CYS A 22 31.47 9.80 -17.60
N ALA A 23 32.74 9.63 -17.96
CA ALA A 23 33.76 8.89 -17.20
C ALA A 23 34.95 8.59 -18.12
N GLY A 24 35.98 9.44 -18.04
CA GLY A 24 37.31 9.09 -18.52
C GLY A 24 37.94 8.06 -17.57
N THR A 25 38.40 6.95 -18.12
CA THR A 25 39.21 5.96 -17.41
C THR A 25 40.67 6.37 -17.52
N GLY A 26 41.33 6.46 -16.37
CA GLY A 26 42.73 6.82 -16.27
C GLY A 26 43.68 5.81 -16.91
N ALA A 27 44.84 6.32 -17.32
CA ALA A 27 46.03 5.53 -17.54
C ALA A 27 47.20 6.29 -16.90
N GLY A 28 47.61 5.81 -15.73
CA GLY A 28 48.90 6.14 -15.16
C GLY A 28 50.02 5.35 -15.84
N THR A 29 51.23 5.72 -15.44
CA THR A 29 52.53 5.04 -15.59
C THR A 29 53.44 5.62 -16.68
N GLY A 30 54.37 6.46 -16.25
CA GLY A 30 55.48 6.96 -17.06
C GLY A 30 56.61 7.43 -16.16
N SER A 31 57.59 6.54 -15.97
CA SER A 31 58.85 6.71 -15.24
C SER A 31 59.69 7.89 -15.75
N GLY A 32 60.33 8.64 -14.85
CA GLY A 32 61.34 9.64 -15.20
C GLY A 32 61.97 10.26 -13.96
N THR A 33 63.21 9.87 -13.68
CA THR A 33 64.12 10.47 -12.70
C THR A 33 64.43 11.93 -13.06
N ASP A 34 64.34 12.86 -12.12
CA ASP A 34 65.33 13.95 -12.06
C ASP A 34 65.38 14.66 -10.71
N VAL A 35 66.61 15.07 -10.38
CA VAL A 35 67.06 15.71 -9.15
C VAL A 35 66.68 17.19 -9.15
N PHE A 36 66.05 17.69 -8.08
CA PHE A 36 66.02 19.12 -7.79
C PHE A 36 66.14 19.40 -6.29
N LEU A 37 67.18 20.15 -5.93
CA LEU A 37 67.46 20.68 -4.60
C LEU A 37 66.50 21.84 -4.31
N GLY A 38 65.58 21.64 -3.37
CA GLY A 38 64.74 22.69 -2.82
C GLY A 38 64.16 22.23 -1.49
N SER A 39 64.47 22.94 -0.40
CA SER A 39 63.82 22.74 0.90
C SER A 39 62.30 22.84 0.73
N PRO A 40 61.51 21.84 1.18
CA PRO A 40 60.10 22.09 1.40
C PRO A 40 59.98 22.80 2.74
N GLU A 41 59.53 24.05 2.71
CA GLU A 41 58.76 24.63 3.81
C GLU A 41 57.71 23.59 4.23
N ALA A 42 57.61 23.33 5.53
CA ALA A 42 56.61 22.43 6.07
C ALA A 42 55.22 23.04 5.84
N GLU A 43 54.60 22.71 4.70
CA GLU A 43 53.19 22.98 4.47
C GLU A 43 52.39 22.24 5.55
N ALA A 44 51.62 23.00 6.30
CA ALA A 44 50.70 22.47 7.29
C ALA A 44 49.72 21.53 6.59
N THR A 45 49.90 20.23 6.81
CA THR A 45 48.96 19.19 6.38
C THR A 45 47.60 19.52 6.97
N ALA A 46 46.70 20.08 6.17
CA ALA A 46 45.32 20.26 6.55
C ALA A 46 44.72 18.88 6.77
N THR A 47 44.53 18.50 8.03
CA THR A 47 43.73 17.34 8.40
C THR A 47 42.35 17.55 7.80
N ALA A 48 42.02 16.81 6.74
CA ALA A 48 40.68 16.77 6.20
C ALA A 48 39.77 16.21 7.30
N THR A 49 39.05 17.11 7.98
CA THR A 49 37.97 16.73 8.89
C THR A 49 36.95 15.98 8.03
N ALA A 50 36.81 14.68 8.28
CA ALA A 50 35.79 13.87 7.63
C ALA A 50 34.42 14.55 7.85
N GLU A 51 33.77 14.92 6.76
CA GLU A 51 32.39 15.38 6.77
C GLU A 51 31.53 14.28 7.41
N PRO A 52 30.69 14.59 8.42
CA PRO A 52 29.85 13.58 9.03
C PRO A 52 28.98 12.96 7.94
N ALA A 53 29.03 11.64 7.83
CA ALA A 53 28.15 10.90 6.92
C ALA A 53 26.69 11.32 7.20
N PRO A 54 25.87 11.55 6.17
CA PRO A 54 24.49 11.95 6.36
C PRO A 54 23.80 10.91 7.26
N SER A 55 23.28 11.35 8.40
CA SER A 55 22.53 10.49 9.29
C SER A 55 21.21 10.15 8.62
N VAL A 56 21.08 8.89 8.15
CA VAL A 56 19.81 8.39 7.62
C VAL A 56 18.79 8.42 8.76
N ILE A 57 17.72 9.21 8.61
CA ILE A 57 16.60 9.24 9.55
C ILE A 57 15.62 8.15 9.14
N PRO A 58 15.29 7.17 9.99
CA PRO A 58 14.31 6.16 9.65
C PRO A 58 12.93 6.76 9.30
N GLY A 59 12.48 6.55 8.06
CA GLY A 59 11.20 7.06 7.55
C GLY A 59 11.27 8.37 6.78
N ASP A 60 12.46 8.96 6.64
CA ASP A 60 12.77 9.99 5.65
C ASP A 60 12.85 9.28 4.27
N GLU A 61 11.72 9.27 3.55
CA GLU A 61 11.58 8.58 2.26
C GLU A 61 12.16 9.43 1.10
N ASP A 62 12.31 10.75 1.29
CA ASP A 62 12.84 11.67 0.29
C ASP A 62 14.30 12.11 0.50
N GLY A 63 14.88 11.80 1.66
CA GLY A 63 16.28 12.01 1.99
C GLY A 63 16.64 13.46 2.32
N ASP A 64 15.67 14.29 2.69
CA ASP A 64 15.89 15.71 2.99
C ASP A 64 16.46 15.96 4.40
N GLY A 65 16.64 14.89 5.19
CA GLY A 65 17.16 14.93 6.55
C GLY A 65 16.13 15.37 7.58
N LYS A 66 14.83 15.31 7.27
CA LYS A 66 13.71 15.61 8.16
C LYS A 66 12.57 14.61 7.94
N LEU A 67 11.65 14.56 8.89
CA LEU A 67 10.38 13.83 8.74
C LEU A 67 9.28 14.85 8.49
N SER A 68 8.75 14.88 7.27
CA SER A 68 7.57 15.64 6.91
C SER A 68 6.33 15.14 7.69
N GLU A 69 5.30 15.97 7.80
CA GLU A 69 4.03 15.56 8.41
C GLU A 69 3.37 14.40 7.64
N PHE A 70 3.60 14.32 6.33
CA PHE A 70 3.12 13.22 5.51
C PHE A 70 3.84 11.91 5.87
N GLU A 71 5.16 11.92 5.96
CA GLU A 71 5.95 10.73 6.32
C GLU A 71 5.63 10.26 7.73
N LYS A 72 5.44 11.17 8.69
CA LYS A 72 4.96 10.82 10.03
C LYS A 72 3.60 10.12 9.99
N GLN A 73 2.67 10.61 9.17
CA GLN A 73 1.35 9.98 9.02
C GLN A 73 1.44 8.60 8.34
N VAL A 74 2.31 8.45 7.34
CA VAL A 74 2.56 7.17 6.68
C VAL A 74 3.20 6.18 7.66
N GLN A 75 4.17 6.63 8.44
CA GLN A 75 4.86 5.80 9.43
C GLN A 75 3.92 5.38 10.56
N ALA A 76 3.08 6.29 11.07
CA ALA A 76 2.06 5.97 12.08
C ALA A 76 1.05 4.91 11.62
N LYS A 77 0.78 4.82 10.31
CA LYS A 77 -0.08 3.77 9.73
C LYS A 77 0.63 2.42 9.63
N LYS A 78 1.95 2.40 9.53
CA LYS A 78 2.80 1.20 9.45
C LYS A 78 3.27 0.70 10.83
N THR A 79 3.01 1.45 11.91
CA THR A 79 3.45 1.06 13.26
C THR A 79 2.81 -0.28 13.69
N PRO A 80 3.59 -1.23 14.22
CA PRO A 80 3.08 -2.48 14.76
C PRO A 80 2.04 -2.26 15.86
N ARG A 81 1.06 -3.17 15.95
CA ARG A 81 -0.06 -3.10 16.91
C ARG A 81 -0.25 -4.42 17.63
N ASP A 82 -0.54 -4.34 18.91
CA ASP A 82 -0.97 -5.50 19.67
C ASP A 82 -2.44 -5.80 19.38
N TYR A 83 -2.73 -7.07 19.05
CA TYR A 83 -4.07 -7.55 18.79
C TYR A 83 -4.37 -8.75 19.69
N THR A 84 -5.42 -8.61 20.49
CA THR A 84 -5.88 -9.69 21.37
C THR A 84 -6.86 -10.59 20.62
N LEU A 85 -6.49 -11.86 20.45
CA LEU A 85 -7.33 -12.91 19.92
C LEU A 85 -8.47 -13.27 20.90
N PRO A 86 -9.55 -13.92 20.42
CA PRO A 86 -10.67 -14.32 21.27
C PRO A 86 -10.31 -15.26 22.43
N ASP A 87 -9.20 -15.99 22.33
CA ASP A 87 -8.68 -16.87 23.39
C ASP A 87 -7.83 -16.11 24.44
N GLY A 88 -7.66 -14.80 24.27
CA GLY A 88 -6.85 -13.93 25.14
C GLY A 88 -5.39 -13.83 24.72
N THR A 89 -4.94 -14.57 23.71
CA THR A 89 -3.56 -14.49 23.19
C THR A 89 -3.33 -13.14 22.51
N VAL A 90 -2.19 -12.50 22.79
CA VAL A 90 -1.80 -11.24 22.12
C VAL A 90 -0.83 -11.54 20.99
N VAL A 91 -1.16 -11.03 19.79
CA VAL A 91 -0.32 -11.12 18.59
C VAL A 91 0.08 -9.72 18.18
N GLN A 92 1.38 -9.51 17.94
CA GLN A 92 1.86 -8.27 17.34
C GLN A 92 1.64 -8.31 15.82
N ILE A 93 0.91 -7.34 15.30
CA ILE A 93 0.60 -7.17 13.88
C ILE A 93 1.49 -6.08 13.32
N ASP A 94 2.23 -6.38 12.26
CA ASP A 94 2.82 -5.38 11.37
C ASP A 94 1.84 -5.14 10.19
N PRO A 95 1.24 -3.94 10.07
CA PRO A 95 0.31 -3.64 8.98
C PRO A 95 0.92 -3.67 7.57
N ALA A 96 2.25 -3.63 7.44
CA ALA A 96 2.95 -3.64 6.16
C ALA A 96 3.04 -5.04 5.52
N VAL A 97 2.78 -6.10 6.28
CA VAL A 97 2.84 -7.50 5.81
C VAL A 97 1.47 -8.18 5.89
N PRO A 98 1.27 -9.33 5.21
CA PRO A 98 0.04 -10.10 5.36
C PRO A 98 -0.26 -10.44 6.82
N LEU A 99 -1.54 -10.41 7.20
CA LEU A 99 -1.93 -10.70 8.58
C LEU A 99 -1.57 -12.15 8.96
N PRO A 100 -1.14 -12.42 10.21
CA PRO A 100 -0.94 -13.78 10.68
C PRO A 100 -2.22 -14.60 10.58
N THR A 101 -2.11 -15.89 10.21
CA THR A 101 -3.27 -16.79 10.04
C THR A 101 -4.25 -16.78 11.24
N PRO A 102 -3.79 -16.80 12.51
CA PRO A 102 -4.71 -16.75 13.66
C PRO A 102 -5.58 -15.47 13.69
N VAL A 103 -5.01 -14.33 13.27
CA VAL A 103 -5.72 -13.05 13.18
C VAL A 103 -6.73 -13.11 12.03
N VAL A 104 -6.35 -13.61 10.86
CA VAL A 104 -7.25 -13.77 9.71
C VAL A 104 -8.46 -14.64 10.07
N GLU A 105 -8.25 -15.73 10.81
CA GLU A 105 -9.34 -16.61 11.24
C GLU A 105 -10.24 -15.95 12.31
N ALA A 106 -9.66 -15.20 13.25
CA ALA A 106 -10.45 -14.41 14.20
C ALA A 106 -11.31 -13.34 13.48
N LEU A 107 -10.73 -12.65 12.50
CA LEU A 107 -11.46 -11.70 11.65
C LEU A 107 -12.57 -12.39 10.84
N ARG A 108 -12.28 -13.55 10.25
CA ARG A 108 -13.25 -14.34 9.51
C ARG A 108 -14.46 -14.69 10.39
N GLN A 109 -14.22 -15.11 11.63
CA GLN A 109 -15.28 -15.42 12.59
C GLN A 109 -16.08 -14.17 12.99
N ALA A 110 -15.41 -13.06 13.28
CA ALA A 110 -16.06 -11.81 13.67
C ALA A 110 -16.92 -11.21 12.55
N VAL A 111 -16.47 -11.32 11.30
CA VAL A 111 -17.10 -10.69 10.13
C VAL A 111 -18.18 -11.58 9.48
N ARG A 112 -18.10 -12.91 9.64
CA ARG A 112 -19.05 -13.88 9.06
C ARG A 112 -20.53 -13.48 9.23
N PRO A 113 -21.03 -13.11 10.43
CA PRO A 113 -22.45 -12.81 10.60
C PRO A 113 -22.92 -11.63 9.74
N ALA A 114 -22.08 -10.61 9.56
CA ALA A 114 -22.39 -9.46 8.71
C ALA A 114 -22.39 -9.84 7.22
N VAL A 115 -21.48 -10.71 6.80
CA VAL A 115 -21.47 -11.25 5.43
C VAL A 115 -22.73 -12.08 5.14
N ASP A 116 -23.10 -12.95 6.07
CA ASP A 116 -24.31 -13.78 5.94
C ASP A 116 -25.58 -12.91 5.91
N ALA A 117 -25.61 -11.81 6.67
CA ALA A 117 -26.70 -10.84 6.64
C ALA A 117 -26.82 -10.09 5.30
N VAL A 118 -25.71 -9.80 4.63
CA VAL A 118 -25.71 -9.25 3.25
C VAL A 118 -26.28 -10.28 2.28
N PHE A 119 -25.89 -11.55 2.40
CA PHE A 119 -26.37 -12.60 1.50
C PHE A 119 -27.85 -12.95 1.71
N ALA A 120 -28.35 -12.81 2.94
CA ALA A 120 -29.73 -13.11 3.30
C ALA A 120 -30.77 -12.19 2.64
N VAL A 121 -30.36 -11.02 2.15
CA VAL A 121 -31.25 -10.04 1.50
C VAL A 121 -31.02 -10.02 0.00
N SER A 122 -32.10 -9.93 -0.78
CA SER A 122 -31.98 -9.79 -2.22
C SER A 122 -31.52 -8.38 -2.58
N SER A 123 -30.66 -8.25 -3.59
CA SER A 123 -30.28 -6.95 -4.16
C SER A 123 -31.46 -6.14 -4.70
N ARG A 124 -32.62 -6.78 -4.93
CA ARG A 124 -33.89 -6.10 -5.27
C ARG A 124 -34.44 -5.29 -4.10
N GLU A 125 -34.10 -5.66 -2.87
CA GLU A 125 -34.39 -4.92 -1.65
C GLU A 125 -33.33 -3.82 -1.45
N GLY A 126 -33.18 -2.95 -2.45
CA GLY A 126 -32.08 -1.98 -2.56
C GLY A 126 -31.73 -1.24 -1.26
N PRO A 127 -32.72 -0.66 -0.53
CA PRO A 127 -32.46 -0.01 0.75
C PRO A 127 -31.91 -0.96 1.84
N THR A 128 -32.51 -2.15 1.98
CA THR A 128 -32.08 -3.16 2.96
C THR A 128 -30.68 -3.66 2.64
N THR A 129 -30.41 -3.99 1.37
CA THR A 129 -29.07 -4.43 0.92
C THR A 129 -28.03 -3.35 1.17
N SER A 130 -28.35 -2.09 0.88
CA SER A 130 -27.44 -0.97 1.12
C SER A 130 -27.12 -0.81 2.60
N ALA A 131 -28.11 -0.94 3.47
CA ALA A 131 -27.90 -0.91 4.93
C ALA A 131 -27.00 -2.07 5.40
N ARG A 132 -27.21 -3.30 4.91
CA ARG A 132 -26.35 -4.45 5.27
C ARG A 132 -24.91 -4.29 4.78
N LEU A 133 -24.71 -3.72 3.59
CA LEU A 133 -23.38 -3.41 3.09
C LEU A 133 -22.70 -2.32 3.92
N GLN A 134 -23.45 -1.32 4.40
CA GLN A 134 -22.94 -0.30 5.31
C GLN A 134 -22.56 -0.88 6.68
N ASP A 135 -23.39 -1.77 7.24
CA ASP A 135 -23.10 -2.49 8.49
C ASP A 135 -21.81 -3.31 8.36
N LEU A 136 -21.68 -4.07 7.26
CA LEU A 136 -20.47 -4.83 6.95
C LEU A 136 -19.26 -3.91 6.83
N GLN A 137 -19.39 -2.78 6.12
CA GLN A 137 -18.30 -1.83 5.96
C GLN A 137 -17.86 -1.23 7.30
N ALA A 138 -18.81 -0.80 8.14
CA ALA A 138 -18.50 -0.26 9.46
C ALA A 138 -17.77 -1.27 10.34
N LEU A 139 -18.16 -2.55 10.26
CA LEU A 139 -17.44 -3.62 10.95
C LEU A 139 -16.01 -3.79 10.41
N LEU A 140 -15.81 -3.75 9.09
CA LEU A 140 -14.48 -3.79 8.49
C LEU A 140 -13.60 -2.58 8.87
N ASP A 141 -14.21 -1.41 9.10
CA ASP A 141 -13.52 -0.22 9.58
C ASP A 141 -13.02 -0.42 11.03
N VAL A 142 -13.86 -0.99 11.90
CA VAL A 142 -13.46 -1.35 13.27
C VAL A 142 -12.31 -2.36 13.26
N GLN A 143 -12.41 -3.40 12.44
CA GLN A 143 -11.35 -4.42 12.36
C GLN A 143 -10.05 -3.88 11.74
N ALA A 144 -10.13 -2.98 10.76
CA ALA A 144 -8.96 -2.33 10.20
C ALA A 144 -8.29 -1.38 11.20
N ALA A 145 -9.07 -0.68 12.02
CA ALA A 145 -8.51 0.15 13.09
C ALA A 145 -7.80 -0.70 14.16
N ALA A 146 -8.37 -1.87 14.51
CA ALA A 146 -7.80 -2.78 15.49
C ALA A 146 -6.48 -3.41 15.00
N THR A 147 -6.44 -3.84 13.73
CA THR A 147 -5.26 -4.49 13.15
C THR A 147 -4.24 -3.51 12.57
N GLY A 148 -4.64 -2.27 12.30
CA GLY A 148 -3.84 -1.30 11.55
C GLY A 148 -3.79 -1.56 10.04
N LYS A 149 -4.33 -2.70 9.56
CA LYS A 149 -4.33 -3.08 8.15
C LYS A 149 -5.73 -2.93 7.56
N SER A 150 -5.82 -2.34 6.38
CA SER A 150 -7.12 -2.22 5.70
C SER A 150 -7.57 -3.59 5.19
N ILE A 151 -8.89 -3.86 5.21
CA ILE A 151 -9.44 -5.18 4.93
C ILE A 151 -10.37 -5.09 3.72
N ILE A 152 -10.35 -6.09 2.85
CA ILE A 152 -11.33 -6.29 1.79
C ILE A 152 -11.90 -7.70 1.89
N VAL A 153 -13.22 -7.80 1.77
CA VAL A 153 -13.96 -9.04 1.86
C VAL A 153 -14.62 -9.37 0.54
N ALA A 154 -14.21 -10.49 -0.08
CA ALA A 154 -14.91 -11.08 -1.21
C ALA A 154 -16.03 -12.00 -0.69
N HIS A 155 -17.26 -11.79 -1.15
CA HIS A 155 -18.44 -12.47 -0.62
C HIS A 155 -19.54 -12.60 -1.66
N ARG A 156 -20.47 -13.52 -1.40
CA ARG A 156 -21.67 -13.72 -2.21
C ARG A 156 -22.70 -12.64 -1.95
N ILE A 157 -23.42 -12.26 -3.00
CA ILE A 157 -24.56 -11.35 -2.99
C ILE A 157 -25.72 -12.04 -3.70
N ASN A 158 -26.89 -12.04 -3.08
CA ASN A 158 -28.09 -12.57 -3.68
C ASN A 158 -28.68 -11.55 -4.66
N SER A 159 -28.45 -11.73 -5.96
CA SER A 159 -28.93 -10.81 -7.00
C SER A 159 -30.30 -11.24 -7.55
N ALA A 160 -30.95 -10.31 -8.23
CA ALA A 160 -32.16 -10.55 -9.01
C ALA A 160 -32.07 -11.73 -10.00
N ASP A 161 -30.87 -11.99 -10.51
CA ASP A 161 -30.57 -12.98 -11.55
C ASP A 161 -29.82 -14.21 -11.00
N GLY A 162 -29.75 -14.35 -9.67
CA GLY A 162 -29.03 -15.44 -8.99
C GLY A 162 -27.88 -14.95 -8.12
N VAL A 163 -27.02 -15.86 -7.68
CA VAL A 163 -25.89 -15.51 -6.82
C VAL A 163 -24.77 -14.90 -7.66
N ILE A 164 -24.32 -13.70 -7.27
CA ILE A 164 -23.10 -13.09 -7.79
C ILE A 164 -22.10 -12.92 -6.66
N TRP A 165 -20.86 -12.67 -7.04
CA TRP A 165 -19.75 -12.35 -6.16
C TRP A 165 -19.51 -10.84 -6.18
N GLY A 166 -19.29 -10.26 -5.01
CA GLY A 166 -18.93 -8.87 -4.82
C GLY A 166 -17.79 -8.72 -3.82
N ALA A 167 -17.35 -7.47 -3.61
CA ALA A 167 -16.35 -7.16 -2.60
C ALA A 167 -16.72 -5.87 -1.84
N THR A 168 -16.52 -5.91 -0.52
CA THR A 168 -16.72 -4.78 0.39
C THR A 168 -15.39 -4.51 1.11
N ARG A 169 -15.05 -3.24 1.34
CA ARG A 169 -13.74 -2.88 1.89
C ARG A 169 -13.82 -1.91 3.06
N SER A 170 -12.76 -1.95 3.86
CA SER A 170 -12.11 -0.85 4.56
C SER A 170 -12.32 0.54 3.96
N GLY A 171 -12.82 1.56 4.66
CA GLY A 171 -12.51 2.96 4.33
C GLY A 171 -13.35 3.60 3.22
N GLY A 172 -14.66 3.37 3.18
CA GLY A 172 -15.62 4.36 2.66
C GLY A 172 -16.00 4.32 1.18
N SER A 173 -15.09 3.96 0.27
CA SER A 173 -15.39 3.95 -1.18
C SER A 173 -15.64 2.54 -1.71
N THR A 174 -16.37 2.47 -2.81
CA THR A 174 -16.48 1.23 -3.59
C THR A 174 -15.13 0.78 -4.13
N VAL A 175 -14.97 -0.53 -4.31
CA VAL A 175 -13.86 -1.11 -5.07
C VAL A 175 -13.99 -0.71 -6.55
N SER A 176 -12.86 -0.55 -7.24
CA SER A 176 -12.85 -0.10 -8.64
C SER A 176 -13.18 -1.19 -9.65
N PHE A 177 -13.36 -2.44 -9.20
CA PHE A 177 -13.74 -3.57 -10.05
C PHE A 177 -15.20 -3.97 -9.83
N ARG A 178 -15.83 -4.48 -10.89
CA ARG A 178 -17.23 -4.90 -10.86
C ARG A 178 -17.41 -6.27 -10.21
N SER A 179 -18.57 -6.49 -9.61
CA SER A 179 -19.09 -7.82 -9.24
C SER A 179 -19.09 -8.79 -10.43
N SER A 180 -19.14 -10.08 -10.14
CA SER A 180 -18.97 -11.17 -11.11
C SER A 180 -19.89 -12.34 -10.80
N SER A 181 -20.45 -13.04 -11.78
CA SER A 181 -21.04 -14.37 -11.54
C SER A 181 -19.97 -15.45 -11.33
N ASP A 182 -18.77 -15.25 -11.87
CA ASP A 182 -17.62 -16.14 -11.68
C ASP A 182 -16.78 -15.72 -10.45
N LYS A 183 -16.72 -16.64 -9.46
CA LYS A 183 -15.92 -16.53 -8.23
C LYS A 183 -14.45 -16.27 -8.52
N THR A 184 -13.85 -17.09 -9.39
CA THR A 184 -12.41 -17.06 -9.65
C THR A 184 -12.01 -15.71 -10.25
N THR A 185 -12.77 -15.26 -11.24
CA THR A 185 -12.56 -13.94 -11.85
C THR A 185 -12.71 -12.79 -10.85
N LEU A 186 -13.59 -12.90 -9.83
CA LEU A 186 -13.67 -11.89 -8.78
C LEU A 186 -12.47 -11.95 -7.84
N ILE A 187 -12.10 -13.14 -7.35
CA ILE A 187 -10.98 -13.31 -6.43
C ILE A 187 -9.69 -12.81 -7.06
N ASP A 188 -9.41 -13.13 -8.33
CA ASP A 188 -8.20 -12.64 -9.02
C ASP A 188 -8.15 -11.11 -9.09
N ARG A 189 -9.30 -10.46 -9.33
CA ARG A 189 -9.41 -9.00 -9.34
C ARG A 189 -9.23 -8.41 -7.95
N ALA A 190 -9.84 -9.02 -6.94
CA ALA A 190 -9.73 -8.60 -5.56
C ALA A 190 -8.31 -8.75 -5.03
N THR A 191 -7.63 -9.86 -5.33
CA THR A 191 -6.23 -10.12 -4.95
C THR A 191 -5.30 -9.07 -5.53
N ARG A 192 -5.37 -8.82 -6.85
CA ARG A 192 -4.55 -7.75 -7.47
C ARG A 192 -4.83 -6.39 -6.83
N TRP A 193 -6.11 -6.03 -6.72
CA TRP A 193 -6.52 -4.75 -6.15
C TRP A 193 -6.03 -4.57 -4.70
N ALA A 194 -6.10 -5.63 -3.90
CA ALA A 194 -5.67 -5.64 -2.50
C ALA A 194 -4.16 -5.52 -2.37
N ASN A 195 -3.40 -6.29 -3.15
CA ASN A 195 -1.94 -6.26 -3.16
C ASN A 195 -1.40 -4.87 -3.54
N ASP A 196 -1.98 -4.24 -4.58
CA ASP A 196 -1.61 -2.89 -5.02
C ASP A 196 -1.81 -1.81 -3.94
N ARG A 197 -2.61 -2.10 -2.90
CA ARG A 197 -3.03 -1.13 -1.88
C ARG A 197 -2.67 -1.55 -0.46
N GLY A 198 -1.99 -2.68 -0.28
CA GLY A 198 -1.65 -3.22 1.04
C GLY A 198 -2.86 -3.69 1.86
N TYR A 199 -3.97 -4.08 1.22
CA TYR A 199 -5.14 -4.61 1.92
C TYR A 199 -4.96 -6.08 2.27
N GLU A 200 -5.61 -6.54 3.34
CA GLU A 200 -5.84 -7.96 3.59
C GLU A 200 -7.10 -8.43 2.87
N LEU A 201 -7.00 -9.46 2.03
CA LEU A 201 -8.16 -10.06 1.37
C LEU A 201 -8.66 -11.27 2.16
N ILE A 202 -9.94 -11.25 2.54
CA ILE A 202 -10.61 -12.40 3.16
C ILE A 202 -11.76 -12.85 2.26
N VAL A 203 -11.79 -14.13 1.89
CA VAL A 203 -12.81 -14.71 1.00
C VAL A 203 -13.84 -15.50 1.81
N PHE A 204 -15.12 -15.18 1.64
CA PHE A 204 -16.25 -15.83 2.29
C PHE A 204 -17.10 -16.59 1.27
N ASP A 205 -17.12 -17.91 1.47
CA ASP A 205 -17.80 -18.86 0.59
C ASP A 205 -19.26 -19.09 0.86
#